data_AF-A0A1H7WEM9-F1
#
_entry.id   AF-A0A1H7WEM9-F1
#
_cell.length_a   1.000
_cell.length_b   1.000
_cell.length_c   1.000
_cell.angle_alpha   90.00
_cell.angle_beta   90.00
_cell.angle_gamma   90.00
#
_symmetry.space_group_name_H-M   'P 1'
#
loop_
_entity.id
_entity.type
_entity.pdbx_description
1 polymer ?
#
loop_
_entity_poly.entity_id
_entity_poly.type
_entity_poly.pdbx_seq_one_letter_code
_entity_poly.pdbx_strand_id
1 'polypeptide(L)' 'MLLTTDNTTAQAKLLLGPGRCLRLEPAGANALVELDDYDGAFARLPALAQQDFAKNRDTIARFFSKTVLPRERHHS' A
#
# COMPACT_ATOMS: atom_id res chain seq x y z
N MET A 1 -14.81 -1.30 1.00
CA MET A 1 -14.16 -0.42 2.01
C MET A 1 -14.45 -1.01 3.38
N LEU A 2 -13.44 -1.57 4.06
CA LEU A 2 -13.61 -2.16 5.40
C LEU A 2 -13.27 -1.12 6.47
N LEU A 3 -14.21 -0.86 7.40
CA LEU A 3 -14.04 0.05 8.55
C LEU A 3 -12.72 -0.16 9.32
N THR A 4 -12.22 -1.39 9.38
CA THR A 4 -10.93 -1.73 10.01
C THR A 4 -9.74 -1.11 9.28
N THR A 5 -9.71 -1.15 7.95
CA THR A 5 -8.64 -0.58 7.13
C THR A 5 -8.60 0.95 7.17
N ASP A 6 -9.75 1.59 7.30
CA ASP A 6 -9.85 3.05 7.44
C ASP A 6 -9.36 3.51 8.80
N ASN A 7 -9.71 2.79 9.87
CA ASN A 7 -9.20 3.07 11.21
C ASN A 7 -7.68 2.91 11.28
N THR A 8 -7.12 1.83 10.71
CA THR A 8 -5.66 1.65 10.64
C THR A 8 -4.98 2.80 9.90
N THR A 9 -5.56 3.27 8.79
CA THR A 9 -5.03 4.41 8.04
C THR A 9 -5.09 5.70 8.87
N ALA A 10 -6.20 5.95 9.56
CA ALA A 10 -6.36 7.12 10.41
C ALA A 10 -5.36 7.12 11.56
N GLN A 11 -5.18 5.98 12.23
CA GLN A 11 -4.19 5.81 13.31
C GLN A 11 -2.77 6.01 12.80
N ALA A 12 -2.41 5.44 11.65
CA ALA A 12 -1.10 5.63 11.03
C ALA A 12 -0.83 7.11 10.71
N LYS A 13 -1.84 7.83 10.18
CA LYS A 13 -1.74 9.26 9.88
C LYS A 13 -1.64 10.11 11.15
N LEU A 14 -2.31 9.74 12.23
CA LEU A 14 -2.20 10.42 13.52
C LEU A 14 -0.77 10.32 14.08
N LEU A 15 -0.18 9.12 14.04
CA LEU A 15 1.14 8.86 14.61
C LEU A 15 2.29 9.41 13.75
N LEU A 16 2.21 9.25 12.43
CA LEU A 16 3.30 9.57 11.52
C LEU A 16 3.14 10.95 10.85
N GLY A 17 1.94 11.52 10.93
CA GLY A 17 1.54 12.70 10.16
C GLY A 17 0.98 12.32 8.77
N PRO A 18 -0.01 13.07 8.25
CA PRO A 18 -0.73 12.72 7.03
C PRO A 18 0.17 12.67 5.77
N GLY A 19 1.21 13.50 5.71
CA GLY A 19 2.16 13.51 4.59
C GLY A 19 3.12 12.32 4.58
N ARG A 20 3.24 11.58 5.68
CA ARG A 20 4.13 10.43 5.84
C ARG A 20 3.40 9.09 5.73
N CYS A 21 2.12 9.11 5.34
CA CYS A 21 1.33 7.91 5.10
C CYS A 21 0.67 8.02 3.71
N LEU A 22 0.99 7.08 2.83
CA LEU A 22 0.33 6.91 1.53
C LEU A 22 -0.42 5.59 1.56
N ARG A 23 -1.72 5.62 1.24
CA ARG A 23 -2.55 4.42 1.06
C ARG A 23 -2.79 4.24 -0.43
N LEU A 24 -2.45 3.06 -0.93
CA LEU A 24 -2.74 2.64 -2.30
C LEU A 24 -3.77 1.52 -2.20
N GLU A 25 -4.92 1.71 -2.84
CA GLU A 25 -5.96 0.69 -2.90
C GLU A 25 -6.35 0.41 -4.34
N PRO A 26 -6.55 -0.87 -4.71
CA PRO A 26 -7.19 -1.19 -5.96
C PRO A 26 -8.64 -0.70 -5.94
N ALA A 27 -9.12 -0.21 -7.09
CA ALA A 27 -10.50 0.25 -7.27
C ALA A 27 -11.25 -0.65 -8.25
N GLY A 28 -12.59 -0.64 -8.15
CA GLY A 28 -13.47 -1.34 -9.08
C GLY A 28 -13.23 -2.85 -9.12
N ALA A 29 -13.24 -3.43 -10.32
CA ALA A 29 -13.11 -4.88 -10.54
C ALA A 29 -11.78 -5.48 -10.05
N ASN A 30 -10.78 -4.65 -9.77
CA ASN A 30 -9.49 -5.09 -9.23
C ASN A 30 -9.54 -5.32 -7.72
N ALA A 31 -10.48 -4.70 -7.03
CA ALA A 31 -10.73 -4.90 -5.60
C ALA A 31 -11.59 -6.14 -5.31
N LEU A 32 -12.05 -6.83 -6.36
CA LEU A 32 -12.95 -7.99 -6.30
C LEU A 32 -12.24 -9.29 -6.70
N VAL A 33 -10.90 -9.30 -6.74
CA VAL A 33 -10.16 -10.55 -6.91
C VAL A 33 -10.25 -11.30 -5.60
N GLU A 34 -10.89 -12.47 -5.63
CA GLU A 34 -11.06 -13.32 -4.45
C GLU A 34 -9.72 -13.90 -4.00
N LEU A 35 -9.58 -14.14 -2.69
CA LEU A 35 -8.32 -14.60 -2.10
C LEU A 35 -7.98 -16.06 -2.46
N ASP A 36 -8.98 -16.85 -2.84
CA ASP A 36 -8.85 -18.25 -3.22
C ASP A 36 -8.75 -18.47 -4.74
N ASP A 37 -8.98 -17.44 -5.57
CA ASP A 37 -8.77 -17.47 -7.03
C ASP A 37 -7.29 -17.28 -7.39
N TYR A 38 -6.48 -18.31 -7.13
CA TYR A 38 -5.04 -18.24 -7.37
C TYR A 38 -4.69 -17.97 -8.84
N ASP A 39 -5.31 -18.70 -9.78
CA ASP A 39 -4.99 -18.61 -11.20
C ASP A 39 -5.41 -17.25 -11.78
N GLY A 40 -6.61 -16.77 -11.45
CA GLY A 40 -7.09 -15.46 -11.87
C GLY A 40 -6.30 -14.32 -11.24
N ALA A 41 -5.92 -14.44 -9.97
CA ALA A 41 -5.05 -13.48 -9.29
C ALA A 41 -3.67 -13.41 -9.94
N PHE A 42 -3.05 -14.56 -10.22
CA PHE A 42 -1.72 -14.62 -10.84
C PHE A 42 -1.71 -14.02 -12.24
N ALA A 43 -2.76 -14.26 -13.03
CA ALA A 43 -2.88 -13.72 -14.38
C ALA A 43 -3.11 -12.20 -14.41
N ARG A 44 -3.79 -11.63 -13.41
CA ARG A 44 -4.28 -10.23 -13.44
C ARG A 44 -3.48 -9.27 -12.58
N LEU A 45 -3.15 -9.65 -11.34
CA LEU A 45 -2.58 -8.75 -10.34
C LEU A 45 -1.25 -8.10 -10.78
N PRO A 46 -0.31 -8.78 -11.45
CA PRO A 46 0.96 -8.16 -11.84
C PRO A 46 0.79 -6.94 -12.75
N ALA A 47 -0.05 -7.06 -13.78
CA ALA A 47 -0.32 -5.97 -14.71
C ALA A 47 -1.04 -4.80 -14.01
N LEU A 48 -2.00 -5.12 -13.13
CA LEU A 48 -2.73 -4.12 -12.35
C LEU A 48 -1.80 -3.37 -11.39
N ALA A 49 -0.93 -4.09 -10.67
CA ALA A 49 0.05 -3.50 -9.79
C ALA A 49 1.02 -2.57 -10.55
N GLN A 50 1.43 -2.96 -11.76
CA GLN A 50 2.27 -2.12 -12.60
C GLN A 50 1.56 -0.81 -13.01
N GLN A 51 0.28 -0.88 -13.38
CA GLN A 51 -0.52 0.29 -13.70
C GLN A 51 -0.69 1.22 -12.49
N ASP A 52 -0.99 0.66 -11.32
CA ASP A 52 -1.17 1.46 -10.10
C ASP A 52 0.13 2.07 -9.61
N PHE A 53 1.26 1.37 -9.77
CA PHE A 53 2.58 1.95 -9.55
C PHE A 53 2.83 3.11 -10.52
N ALA A 54 2.59 2.93 -11.82
CA ALA A 54 2.82 3.98 -12.81
C ALA A 54 2.02 5.25 -12.51
N LYS A 55 0.73 5.12 -12.11
CA LYS A 55 -0.12 6.24 -11.71
C LYS A 55 0.40 6.99 -10.48
N ASN A 56 1.00 6.28 -9.53
CA ASN A 56 1.39 6.83 -8.23
C ASN A 56 2.90 7.08 -8.10
N ARG A 57 3.68 6.87 -9.17
CA ARG A 57 5.14 6.81 -9.16
C ARG A 57 5.78 7.99 -8.45
N ASP A 58 5.39 9.21 -8.78
CA ASP A 58 5.99 10.42 -8.20
C ASP A 58 5.67 10.57 -6.71
N THR A 59 4.44 10.19 -6.30
CA THR A 59 4.02 10.20 -4.90
C THR A 59 4.74 9.12 -4.09
N ILE A 60 5.01 7.95 -4.70
CA ILE A 60 5.78 6.87 -4.08
C ILE A 60 7.24 7.27 -3.94
N ALA A 61 7.84 7.88 -4.96
CA ALA A 61 9.26 8.21 -5.01
C ALA A 61 9.73 9.04 -3.81
N ARG A 62 8.88 9.95 -3.29
CA ARG A 62 9.22 10.79 -2.12
C ARG A 62 9.59 9.97 -0.88
N PHE A 63 9.02 8.77 -0.72
CA PHE A 63 9.30 7.88 0.42
C PHE A 63 10.67 7.20 0.35
N PHE A 64 11.30 7.20 -0.83
CA PHE A 64 12.62 6.60 -1.07
C PHE A 64 13.71 7.65 -1.29
N SER A 65 13.38 8.94 -1.09
CA SER A 65 14.33 10.05 -1.26
C SER A 65 15.44 10.09 -0.21
N LYS A 66 15.28 9.38 0.91
CA LYS A 66 16.26 9.31 2.00
C LYS A 66 16.45 7.88 2.44
N THR A 67 17.71 7.48 2.61
CA THR A 67 18.04 6.21 3.25
C THR A 67 17.60 6.26 4.71
N VAL A 68 16.75 5.31 5.11
CA VAL A 68 16.33 5.16 6.51
C VAL A 68 17.46 4.52 7.32
N LEU A 69 17.62 4.94 8.58
CA LEU A 69 18.54 4.28 9.49
C LEU A 69 18.04 2.84 9.76
N PRO A 70 18.96 1.89 9.98
CA PRO A 70 18.60 0.55 10.43
C PRO A 70 17.68 0.64 11.65
N ARG A 71 16.62 -0.17 11.66
CA ARG A 71 15.73 -0.25 12.82
C ARG A 71 16.51 -0.81 14.01
N GLU A 72 16.67 -0.01 15.06
CA GLU A 72 17.15 -0.52 16.34
C GLU A 72 16.10 -1.47 16.93
N ARG A 73 16.48 -2.73 17.17
CA ARG A 73 15.65 -3.68 17.91
C ARG A 73 15.92 -3.48 19.40
N HIS A 74 14.93 -2.99 20.13
CA HIS A 74 15.04 -2.79 21.58
C HIS A 74 14.82 -4.08 22.40
N HIS A 75 14.70 -5.24 21.76
CA HIS A 75 14.55 -6.55 22.42
C HIS A 75 15.14 -7.67 21.56
N SER A 76 15.68 -8.69 22.24
CA SER A 76 16.23 -9.93 21.67
C SER A 76 15.24 -11.07 21.84
#